data_AF-A0A842Q406-F1
#
_entry.id   AF-A0A842Q406-F1
#
_cell.length_a   1.000
_cell.length_b   1.000
_cell.length_c   1.000
_cell.angle_alpha   90.00
_cell.angle_beta   90.00
_cell.angle_gamma   90.00
#
_symmetry.space_group_name_H-M   'P 1'
#
loop_
_entity.id
_entity.type
_entity.pdbx_description
1 polymer ?
#
loop_
_entity_poly.entity_id
_entity_poly.type
_entity_poly.pdbx_seq_one_letter_code
_entity_poly.pdbx_strand_id
1 'polypeptide(L)'
;MASIHKEQISLFPILLINFIGTLGFSIVLPFLVFLVTDFGGNAIIYGMLAATYPALQLIGAPILGRWSDIYGRKKILLLSHGGTLAGWVIFLIALILPIQNLFSINSTIIGMITLTLPIVVLFFARAIDGLTGGNVSVADAYVSDVSSEENRSKNFGKIAISSNLGFIVGPALAGILG
;
A
#
# COMPACT_ATOMS: atom_id res chain seq x y z
N MET A 1 40.37 23.24 13.73
CA MET A 1 39.46 22.08 13.55
C MET A 1 38.10 22.60 13.14
N ALA A 2 37.78 22.54 11.85
CA ALA A 2 36.47 22.95 11.34
C ALA A 2 35.44 21.87 11.76
N SER A 3 34.42 22.27 12.52
CA SER A 3 33.27 21.42 12.79
C SER A 3 32.53 21.22 11.48
N ILE A 4 32.71 20.04 10.87
CA ILE A 4 31.92 19.62 9.72
C ILE A 4 30.47 19.57 10.23
N HIS A 5 29.66 20.57 9.87
CA HIS A 5 28.22 20.50 9.97
C HIS A 5 27.80 19.25 9.19
N LYS A 6 27.53 18.16 9.89
CA LYS A 6 26.91 16.97 9.31
C LYS A 6 25.51 17.44 8.89
N GLU A 7 25.31 17.70 7.60
CA GLU A 7 23.99 18.06 7.08
C GLU A 7 22.99 17.07 7.65
N GLN A 8 22.08 17.53 8.50
CA GLN A 8 21.03 16.70 9.05
C GLN A 8 20.10 16.35 7.89
N ILE A 9 20.25 15.14 7.35
CA ILE A 9 19.34 14.60 6.34
C ILE A 9 17.93 14.62 6.96
N SER A 10 17.04 15.41 6.37
CA SER A 10 15.67 15.51 6.85
C SER A 10 14.94 14.19 6.62
N LEU A 11 14.48 13.57 7.70
CA LEU A 11 13.64 12.36 7.66
C LEU A 11 12.20 12.64 7.26
N PHE A 12 11.80 13.91 7.26
CA PHE A 12 10.42 14.33 7.02
C PHE A 12 9.81 13.76 5.72
N PRO A 13 10.50 13.76 4.55
CA PRO A 13 9.93 13.20 3.33
C PRO A 13 9.59 11.72 3.44
N ILE A 14 10.40 10.95 4.16
CA ILE A 14 10.20 9.50 4.33
C ILE A 14 9.08 9.23 5.33
N LEU A 15 9.01 10.02 6.39
CA LEU A 15 7.91 9.93 7.35
C LEU A 15 6.57 10.26 6.69
N LEU A 16 6.54 11.27 5.81
CA LEU A 16 5.34 11.65 5.05
C LEU A 16 4.94 10.53 4.08
N ILE A 17 5.91 9.98 3.35
CA ILE A 17 5.72 8.84 2.46
C ILE A 17 5.14 7.63 3.19
N ASN A 18 5.73 7.27 4.33
CA ASN A 18 5.28 6.16 5.14
C ASN A 18 3.87 6.40 5.68
N PHE A 19 3.60 7.60 6.20
CA PHE A 19 2.26 8.00 6.65
C PHE A 19 1.22 7.91 5.53
N ILE A 20 1.50 8.42 4.33
CA ILE A 20 0.58 8.35 3.19
C ILE A 20 0.34 6.89 2.80
N GLY A 21 1.39 6.06 2.78
CA GLY A 21 1.29 4.64 2.47
C GLY A 21 0.42 3.89 3.47
N THR A 22 0.63 4.07 4.78
CA THR A 22 -0.17 3.42 5.81
C THR A 22 -1.59 3.95 5.87
N LEU A 23 -1.79 5.25 5.67
CA LEU A 23 -3.11 5.86 5.55
C LEU A 23 -3.88 5.23 4.39
N GLY A 24 -3.27 5.16 3.21
CA GLY A 24 -3.86 4.55 2.02
C GLY A 24 -4.27 3.10 2.28
N PHE A 25 -3.35 2.27 2.74
CA PHE A 25 -3.63 0.87 3.09
C PHE A 25 -4.79 0.75 4.11
N SER A 26 -4.79 1.61 5.13
CA SER A 26 -5.77 1.57 6.21
C SER A 26 -7.15 2.11 5.82
N ILE A 27 -7.25 2.97 4.82
CA ILE A 27 -8.53 3.38 4.21
C ILE A 27 -9.08 2.20 3.39
N VAL A 28 -8.23 1.58 2.58
CA VAL A 28 -8.67 0.63 1.56
C VAL A 28 -9.30 -0.62 2.15
N LEU A 29 -8.79 -1.16 3.27
CA LEU A 29 -9.34 -2.40 3.84
C LEU A 29 -10.83 -2.30 4.23
N PRO A 30 -11.25 -1.36 5.10
CA PRO A 30 -12.67 -1.16 5.39
C PRO A 30 -13.43 -0.69 4.15
N PHE A 31 -12.85 0.19 3.33
CA PHE A 31 -13.53 0.70 2.13
C PHE A 31 -13.84 -0.40 1.10
N LEU A 32 -12.96 -1.41 1.00
CA LEU A 32 -13.18 -2.56 0.12
C LEU A 32 -14.41 -3.39 0.51
N VAL A 33 -14.82 -3.40 1.78
CA VAL A 33 -16.05 -4.11 2.17
C VAL A 33 -17.23 -3.50 1.43
N PHE A 34 -17.38 -2.18 1.49
CA PHE A 34 -18.45 -1.44 0.81
C PHE A 34 -18.37 -1.60 -0.71
N LEU A 35 -17.18 -1.43 -1.31
CA LEU A 35 -17.03 -1.58 -2.76
C LEU A 35 -17.37 -2.98 -3.25
N VAL A 36 -16.92 -4.02 -2.53
CA VAL A 36 -17.20 -5.40 -2.95
C VAL A 36 -18.68 -5.70 -2.83
N THR A 37 -19.37 -5.22 -1.78
CA THR A 37 -20.82 -5.41 -1.67
C THR A 37 -21.59 -4.65 -2.74
N ASP A 38 -21.21 -3.40 -3.01
CA ASP A 38 -21.88 -2.53 -4.00
C ASP A 38 -21.66 -3.01 -5.42
N PHE A 39 -20.50 -3.58 -5.72
CA PHE A 39 -20.18 -4.17 -7.02
C PHE A 39 -20.66 -5.62 -7.18
N GLY A 40 -21.49 -6.12 -6.27
CA GLY A 40 -22.15 -7.43 -6.38
C GLY A 40 -21.27 -8.63 -6.00
N GLY A 41 -20.12 -8.40 -5.37
CA GLY A 41 -19.26 -9.43 -4.80
C GLY A 41 -19.72 -9.87 -3.41
N ASN A 42 -19.01 -10.86 -2.85
CA ASN A 42 -19.30 -11.43 -1.52
C ASN A 42 -18.06 -11.40 -0.61
N ALA A 43 -18.20 -11.92 0.61
CA ALA A 43 -17.10 -11.98 1.59
C ALA A 43 -15.85 -12.74 1.08
N ILE A 44 -16.03 -13.75 0.21
CA ILE A 44 -14.91 -14.50 -0.38
C ILE A 44 -14.14 -13.61 -1.37
N ILE A 45 -14.86 -12.89 -2.25
CA ILE A 45 -14.25 -11.91 -3.15
C ILE A 45 -13.49 -10.84 -2.36
N TYR A 46 -14.10 -10.30 -1.31
CA TYR A 46 -13.45 -9.35 -0.42
C TYR A 46 -12.14 -9.93 0.16
N GLY A 47 -12.20 -11.15 0.70
CA GLY A 47 -11.02 -11.82 1.25
C GLY A 47 -9.90 -12.00 0.22
N MET A 48 -10.23 -12.46 -0.98
CA MET A 48 -9.26 -12.62 -2.07
C MET A 48 -8.67 -11.27 -2.52
N LEU A 49 -9.52 -10.25 -2.65
CA LEU A 49 -9.10 -8.91 -3.08
C LEU A 49 -8.21 -8.24 -2.02
N ALA A 50 -8.57 -8.37 -0.74
CA ALA A 50 -7.77 -7.90 0.38
C ALA A 50 -6.41 -8.61 0.46
N ALA A 51 -6.38 -9.93 0.20
CA ALA A 51 -5.17 -10.76 0.20
C ALA A 51 -4.27 -10.53 -1.02
N THR A 52 -4.79 -9.97 -2.11
CA THR A 52 -4.02 -9.72 -3.34
C THR A 52 -2.82 -8.82 -3.08
N TYR A 53 -3.01 -7.69 -2.41
CA TYR A 53 -1.91 -6.77 -2.09
C TYR A 53 -0.76 -7.47 -1.32
N PRO A 54 -0.97 -8.07 -0.13
CA PRO A 54 0.12 -8.70 0.61
C PRO A 54 0.72 -9.92 -0.10
N ALA A 55 -0.08 -10.68 -0.87
CA ALA A 55 0.44 -11.80 -1.65
C ALA A 55 1.43 -11.35 -2.72
N LEU A 56 1.15 -10.25 -3.41
CA LEU A 56 2.03 -9.69 -4.43
C LEU A 56 3.18 -8.89 -3.80
N GLN A 57 2.96 -8.26 -2.65
CA GLN A 57 4.00 -7.61 -1.86
C GLN A 57 5.05 -8.60 -1.35
N LEU A 58 4.66 -9.82 -0.99
CA LEU A 58 5.59 -10.88 -0.61
C LEU A 58 6.64 -11.17 -1.70
N ILE A 59 6.27 -10.97 -2.97
CA ILE A 59 7.15 -11.14 -4.12
C ILE A 59 7.88 -9.83 -4.43
N GLY A 60 7.16 -8.71 -4.46
CA GLY A 60 7.69 -7.39 -4.83
C GLY A 60 8.69 -6.82 -3.83
N ALA A 61 8.45 -6.98 -2.53
CA ALA A 61 9.27 -6.38 -1.49
C ALA A 61 10.72 -6.89 -1.46
N PRO A 62 11.02 -8.20 -1.57
CA PRO A 62 12.38 -8.69 -1.71
C PRO A 62 13.09 -8.19 -2.98
N ILE A 63 12.37 -8.15 -4.10
CA ILE A 63 12.92 -7.71 -5.40
C ILE A 63 13.32 -6.23 -5.31
N LEU A 64 12.40 -5.39 -4.84
CA LEU A 64 12.64 -3.96 -4.68
C LEU A 64 13.70 -3.69 -3.61
N GLY A 65 13.73 -4.45 -2.53
CA GLY A 65 14.78 -4.37 -1.52
C GLY A 65 16.16 -4.55 -2.14
N ARG A 66 16.36 -5.66 -2.87
CA ARG A 66 17.62 -5.94 -3.56
C ARG A 66 17.96 -4.90 -4.63
N TRP A 67 16.98 -4.43 -5.39
CA TRP A 67 17.20 -3.34 -6.35
C TRP A 67 17.59 -2.02 -5.67
N SER A 68 17.08 -1.77 -4.45
CA SER A 68 17.40 -0.56 -3.70
C SER A 68 18.85 -0.52 -3.26
N ASP A 69 19.44 -1.69 -2.98
CA ASP A 69 20.85 -1.82 -2.62
C ASP A 69 21.77 -1.61 -3.83
N ILE A 70 21.33 -1.98 -5.04
CA ILE A 70 22.12 -1.89 -6.28
C ILE A 70 22.00 -0.51 -6.95
N TYR A 71 20.77 -0.03 -7.13
CA TYR A 71 20.48 1.18 -7.91
C TYR A 71 20.35 2.44 -7.05
N GLY A 72 20.37 2.27 -5.73
CA GLY A 72 20.21 3.33 -4.74
C GLY A 72 18.78 3.46 -4.23
N ARG A 73 18.66 3.53 -2.90
CA ARG A 73 17.38 3.51 -2.18
C ARG A 73 16.39 4.58 -2.62
N LYS A 74 16.84 5.83 -2.81
CA LYS A 74 15.97 6.94 -3.21
C LYS A 74 15.27 6.68 -4.55
N LYS A 75 15.98 6.12 -5.54
CA LYS A 75 15.42 5.85 -6.87
C LYS A 75 14.37 4.75 -6.82
N ILE A 76 14.65 3.69 -6.08
CA ILE A 76 13.72 2.56 -5.95
C ILE A 76 12.51 2.92 -5.09
N LEU A 77 12.68 3.77 -4.07
CA LEU A 77 11.56 4.29 -3.29
C LEU A 77 10.61 5.13 -4.15
N LEU A 78 11.14 5.94 -5.07
CA LEU A 78 10.33 6.67 -6.06
C LEU A 78 9.63 5.73 -7.06
N LEU A 79 10.31 4.68 -7.52
CA LEU A 79 9.71 3.66 -8.39
C LEU A 79 8.53 2.95 -7.69
N SER A 80 8.73 2.56 -6.43
CA SER A 80 7.70 1.95 -5.59
C SER A 80 6.48 2.88 -5.44
N HIS A 81 6.70 4.16 -5.14
CA HIS A 81 5.61 5.14 -5.05
C HIS A 81 4.91 5.40 -6.38
N GLY A 82 5.65 5.38 -7.49
CA GLY A 82 5.05 5.48 -8.83
C GLY A 82 4.14 4.30 -9.13
N GLY A 83 4.52 3.11 -8.70
CA GLY A 83 3.69 1.91 -8.79
C GLY A 83 2.43 1.99 -7.93
N THR A 84 2.56 2.39 -6.66
CA THR A 84 1.41 2.63 -5.78
C THR A 84 0.48 3.69 -6.37
N LEU A 85 1.01 4.81 -6.89
CA LEU A 85 0.22 5.84 -7.55
C LEU A 85 -0.54 5.29 -8.77
N ALA A 86 0.11 4.47 -9.60
CA ALA A 86 -0.56 3.81 -10.72
C ALA A 86 -1.68 2.88 -10.23
N GLY A 87 -1.43 2.10 -9.17
CA GLY A 87 -2.44 1.28 -8.51
C GLY A 87 -3.66 2.10 -8.05
N TRP A 88 -3.43 3.25 -7.41
CA TRP A 88 -4.49 4.17 -6.99
C TRP A 88 -5.27 4.77 -8.15
N VAL A 89 -4.60 5.14 -9.25
CA VAL A 89 -5.29 5.63 -10.45
C VAL A 89 -6.20 4.55 -11.02
N ILE A 90 -5.72 3.30 -11.11
CA ILE A 90 -6.52 2.16 -11.59
C ILE A 90 -7.68 1.86 -10.62
N PHE A 91 -7.44 1.98 -9.31
CA PHE A 91 -8.48 1.85 -8.29
C PHE A 91 -9.59 2.89 -8.48
N LEU A 92 -9.23 4.16 -8.69
CA LEU A 92 -10.20 5.23 -8.94
C LEU A 92 -10.97 5.02 -10.24
N ILE A 93 -10.30 4.51 -11.29
CA ILE A 93 -10.98 4.12 -12.54
C ILE A 93 -12.02 3.04 -12.27
N ALA A 94 -11.75 2.07 -11.38
CA ALA A 94 -12.72 1.04 -11.04
C ALA A 94 -14.03 1.61 -10.47
N LEU A 95 -13.98 2.75 -9.77
CA LEU A 95 -15.16 3.39 -9.16
C LEU A 95 -16.13 3.99 -10.19
N ILE A 96 -15.65 4.31 -11.39
CA ILE A 96 -16.46 4.93 -12.46
C ILE A 96 -16.90 3.92 -13.53
N LEU A 97 -16.45 2.66 -13.43
CA LEU A 97 -16.79 1.64 -14.41
C LEU A 97 -18.22 1.13 -14.22
N PRO A 98 -18.94 0.81 -15.31
CA PRO A 98 -20.25 0.19 -15.20
C PRO A 98 -20.13 -1.20 -14.58
N ILE A 99 -21.05 -1.52 -13.69
CA ILE A 99 -21.15 -2.85 -13.07
C ILE A 99 -21.65 -3.83 -14.12
N GLN A 100 -20.70 -4.46 -14.81
CA GLN A 100 -20.96 -5.52 -15.79
C GLN A 100 -20.53 -6.85 -15.18
N ASN A 101 -21.45 -7.82 -15.14
CA ASN A 101 -21.15 -9.18 -14.70
C ASN A 101 -20.31 -9.88 -15.78
N LEU A 102 -19.06 -10.19 -15.46
CA LEU A 102 -18.17 -10.91 -16.38
C LEU A 102 -18.30 -12.42 -16.17
N PHE A 103 -18.40 -12.84 -14.92
CA PHE A 103 -18.44 -14.24 -14.55
C PHE A 103 -19.16 -14.44 -13.22
N SER A 104 -20.04 -15.44 -13.15
CA SER A 104 -20.74 -15.81 -11.92
C SER A 104 -20.73 -17.33 -11.76
N ILE A 105 -20.30 -17.80 -10.59
CA ILE A 105 -20.43 -19.20 -10.16
C ILE A 105 -21.41 -19.24 -9.00
N ASN A 106 -22.39 -20.14 -9.08
CA ASN A 106 -23.21 -20.51 -7.93
C ASN A 106 -22.78 -21.89 -7.43
N SER A 107 -22.42 -21.99 -6.16
CA SER A 107 -22.14 -23.27 -5.51
C SER A 107 -22.75 -23.30 -4.12
N THR A 108 -23.30 -24.46 -3.75
CA THR A 108 -23.96 -24.70 -2.47
C THR A 108 -23.03 -24.51 -1.26
N ILE A 109 -21.72 -24.60 -1.46
CA ILE A 109 -20.71 -24.55 -0.38
C ILE A 109 -20.12 -23.15 -0.20
N ILE A 110 -19.82 -22.46 -1.31
CA ILE A 110 -19.12 -21.16 -1.34
C ILE A 110 -20.06 -19.99 -1.64
N GLY A 111 -21.35 -20.27 -1.85
CA GLY A 111 -22.35 -19.29 -2.22
C GLY A 111 -22.19 -18.80 -3.66
N MET A 112 -22.83 -17.66 -3.96
CA MET A 112 -22.69 -16.98 -5.24
C MET A 112 -21.41 -16.15 -5.25
N ILE A 113 -20.50 -16.46 -6.17
CA ILE A 113 -19.31 -15.68 -6.46
C ILE A 113 -19.54 -14.98 -7.78
N THR A 114 -19.53 -13.64 -7.77
CA THR A 114 -19.68 -12.81 -8.96
C THR A 114 -18.44 -11.94 -9.12
N LEU A 115 -17.83 -12.03 -10.29
CA LEU A 115 -16.77 -11.14 -10.74
C LEU A 115 -17.37 -10.13 -11.70
N THR A 116 -17.43 -8.89 -11.25
CA THR A 116 -17.82 -7.76 -12.08
C THR A 116 -16.58 -7.06 -12.64
N LEU A 117 -16.76 -6.31 -13.72
CA LEU A 117 -15.70 -5.51 -14.32
C LEU A 117 -14.95 -4.63 -13.29
N PRO A 118 -15.62 -3.82 -12.44
CA PRO A 118 -14.91 -3.03 -11.44
C PRO A 118 -14.14 -3.90 -10.44
N ILE A 119 -14.68 -5.04 -10.00
CA ILE A 119 -13.97 -5.97 -9.10
C ILE A 119 -12.67 -6.48 -9.74
N VAL A 120 -12.70 -6.88 -11.01
CA VAL A 120 -11.50 -7.33 -11.72
C VAL A 120 -10.47 -6.21 -11.82
N VAL A 121 -10.90 -4.98 -12.11
CA VAL A 121 -10.00 -3.81 -12.15
C VAL A 121 -9.43 -3.50 -10.77
N LEU A 122 -10.19 -3.68 -9.68
CA LEU A 122 -9.67 -3.60 -8.32
C LEU A 122 -8.60 -4.65 -8.04
N PHE A 123 -8.76 -5.89 -8.53
CA PHE A 123 -7.70 -6.91 -8.43
C PHE A 123 -6.41 -6.45 -9.10
N PHE A 124 -6.50 -5.88 -10.31
CA PHE A 124 -5.35 -5.33 -11.02
C PHE A 124 -4.71 -4.16 -10.27
N ALA A 125 -5.53 -3.24 -9.74
CA ALA A 125 -5.05 -2.12 -8.93
C ALA A 125 -4.26 -2.62 -7.71
N ARG A 126 -4.83 -3.59 -6.97
CA ARG A 126 -4.19 -4.19 -5.80
C ARG A 126 -2.93 -4.99 -6.14
N ALA A 127 -2.91 -5.66 -7.29
CA ALA A 127 -1.75 -6.44 -7.73
C ALA A 127 -0.57 -5.54 -8.10
N ILE A 128 -0.82 -4.44 -8.82
CA ILE A 128 0.21 -3.45 -9.17
C ILE A 128 0.75 -2.79 -7.90
N ASP A 129 -0.13 -2.34 -7.02
CA ASP A 129 0.28 -1.74 -5.75
C ASP A 129 1.09 -2.74 -4.90
N GLY A 130 0.62 -3.98 -4.78
CA GLY A 130 1.34 -5.04 -4.06
C GLY A 130 2.73 -5.34 -4.64
N LEU A 131 2.83 -5.58 -5.95
CA LEU A 131 4.12 -5.83 -6.63
C LEU A 131 5.11 -4.67 -6.47
N THR A 132 4.58 -3.45 -6.36
CA THR A 132 5.39 -2.25 -6.18
C THR A 132 5.51 -1.83 -4.71
N GLY A 133 4.89 -2.56 -3.77
CA GLY A 133 4.78 -2.27 -2.34
C GLY A 133 6.03 -2.58 -1.51
N GLY A 134 7.23 -2.45 -2.08
CA GLY A 134 8.52 -2.57 -1.36
C GLY A 134 8.95 -1.29 -0.64
N ASN A 135 8.09 -0.27 -0.59
CA ASN A 135 8.35 1.01 0.06
C ASN A 135 8.72 0.87 1.54
N VAL A 136 8.05 0.00 2.31
CA VAL A 136 8.33 -0.19 3.74
C VAL A 136 9.76 -0.71 3.96
N SER A 137 10.13 -1.80 3.28
CA SER A 137 11.46 -2.39 3.42
C SER A 137 12.57 -1.44 2.96
N VAL A 138 12.37 -0.73 1.85
CA VAL A 138 13.32 0.25 1.33
C VAL A 138 13.41 1.49 2.23
N ALA A 139 12.30 1.94 2.81
CA ALA A 139 12.26 3.06 3.74
C ALA A 139 12.96 2.73 5.06
N ASP A 140 12.70 1.56 5.64
CA ASP A 140 13.38 1.09 6.86
C ASP A 140 14.88 0.98 6.66
N ALA A 141 15.29 0.41 5.51
CA ALA A 141 16.69 0.31 5.16
C ALA A 141 17.33 1.69 4.93
N TYR A 142 16.62 2.63 4.30
CA TYR A 142 17.09 4.01 4.17
C TYR A 142 17.24 4.70 5.52
N VAL A 143 16.24 4.57 6.40
CA VAL A 143 16.27 5.15 7.75
C VAL A 143 17.43 4.57 8.55
N SER A 144 17.70 3.27 8.41
CA SER A 144 18.87 2.62 9.01
C SER A 144 20.18 3.24 8.52
N ASP A 145 20.34 3.42 7.20
CA ASP A 145 21.56 3.97 6.59
C ASP A 145 21.87 5.41 7.01
N VAL A 146 20.84 6.24 7.20
CA VAL A 146 21.02 7.65 7.60
C VAL A 146 21.02 7.84 9.12
N SER A 147 20.82 6.79 9.90
CA SER A 147 20.81 6.83 11.37
C SER A 147 22.17 6.50 11.99
N SER A 148 22.57 7.28 12.99
CA SER A 148 23.66 6.93 13.92
C SER A 148 23.14 6.04 15.06
N GLU A 149 24.04 5.40 15.82
CA GLU A 149 23.65 4.57 16.98
C GLU A 149 22.80 5.34 17.99
N GLU A 150 23.15 6.60 18.25
CA GLU A 150 22.43 7.48 19.18
C GLU A 150 21.01 7.80 18.73
N ASN A 151 20.78 8.03 17.42
CA ASN A 151 19.50 8.49 16.91
C ASN A 151 18.64 7.37 16.28
N ARG A 152 19.18 6.17 16.09
CA ARG A 152 18.50 5.04 15.42
C ARG A 152 17.16 4.72 16.07
N SER A 153 17.14 4.52 17.40
CA SER A 153 15.91 4.25 18.14
C SER A 153 14.87 5.37 17.97
N LYS A 154 15.31 6.64 18.06
CA LYS A 154 14.44 7.81 17.85
C LYS A 154 13.86 7.86 16.43
N ASN A 155 14.65 7.51 15.41
CA ASN A 155 14.23 7.58 14.02
C ASN A 155 13.24 6.46 13.67
N PHE A 156 13.49 5.24 14.12
CA PHE A 156 12.50 4.14 14.01
C PHE A 156 11.24 4.44 14.83
N GLY A 157 11.37 5.09 15.98
CA GLY A 157 10.22 5.60 16.75
C GLY A 157 9.36 6.58 15.94
N LYS A 158 9.97 7.48 15.16
CA LYS A 158 9.23 8.39 14.25
C LYS A 158 8.51 7.63 13.13
N ILE A 159 9.15 6.60 12.56
CA ILE A 159 8.53 5.73 11.55
C ILE A 159 7.28 5.06 12.15
N ALA A 160 7.40 4.48 13.35
CA ALA A 160 6.25 3.86 14.04
C ALA A 160 5.12 4.86 14.31
N ILE A 161 5.42 6.08 14.77
CA ILE A 161 4.42 7.14 14.96
C ILE A 161 3.71 7.45 13.64
N SER A 162 4.46 7.63 12.56
CA SER A 162 3.86 7.92 11.24
C SER A 162 2.97 6.78 10.74
N SER A 163 3.36 5.51 10.94
CA SER A 163 2.54 4.35 10.60
C SER A 163 1.23 4.33 11.40
N ASN A 164 1.33 4.48 12.71
CA ASN A 164 0.19 4.43 13.63
C ASN A 164 -0.82 5.55 13.36
N LEU A 165 -0.35 6.76 13.05
CA LEU A 165 -1.24 7.86 12.66
C LEU A 165 -2.05 7.50 11.41
N GLY A 166 -1.43 6.87 10.41
CA GLY A 166 -2.14 6.38 9.23
C GLY A 166 -3.21 5.34 9.56
N PHE A 167 -2.89 4.39 10.45
CA PHE A 167 -3.84 3.38 10.92
C PHE A 167 -4.99 3.92 11.78
N ILE A 168 -4.81 5.06 12.44
CA ILE A 168 -5.88 5.73 13.20
C ILE A 168 -6.80 6.50 12.26
N VAL A 169 -6.22 7.31 11.36
CA VAL A 169 -6.99 8.21 10.50
C VAL A 169 -7.68 7.45 9.36
N GLY A 170 -7.06 6.39 8.84
CA GLY A 170 -7.54 5.68 7.67
C GLY A 170 -8.94 5.06 7.81
N PRO A 171 -9.22 4.24 8.84
CA PRO A 171 -10.53 3.61 8.99
C PRO A 171 -11.64 4.63 9.27
N ALA A 172 -11.33 5.72 9.97
CA ALA A 172 -12.28 6.81 10.19
C ALA A 172 -12.68 7.49 8.87
N LEU A 173 -11.71 7.76 7.98
CA LEU A 173 -12.00 8.30 6.64
C LEU A 173 -12.78 7.31 5.78
N ALA A 174 -12.42 6.02 5.81
CA ALA A 174 -13.15 4.99 5.08
C ALA A 174 -14.62 4.90 5.51
N GLY A 175 -14.91 5.01 6.80
CA GLY A 175 -16.28 5.01 7.31
C GLY A 175 -17.09 6.27 6.95
N ILE A 176 -16.44 7.38 6.58
CA ILE A 176 -17.11 8.58 6.06
C ILE A 176 -17.37 8.46 4.55
N LEU A 177 -16.50 7.74 3.84
CA LEU A 177 -16.55 7.57 2.38
C LEU A 177 -17.44 6.41 1.93
N GLY A 178 -17.63 5.40 2.78
CA GLY A 178 -18.41 4.18 2.51
C GLY A 178 -19.85 4.23 2.98
#